data_AF-A0A8T2WI87-F1
#
_entry.id   AF-A0A8T2WI87-F1
#
_cell.length_a   1.000
_cell.length_b   1.000
_cell.length_c   1.000
_cell.angle_alpha   90.00
_cell.angle_beta   90.00
_cell.angle_gamma   90.00
#
_symmetry.space_group_name_H-M   'P 1'
#
loop_
_entity.id
_entity.type
_entity.pdbx_description
1 polymer ?
#
loop_
_entity_poly.entity_id
_entity_poly.type
_entity_poly.pdbx_seq_one_letter_code
_entity_poly.pdbx_strand_id
1 'polypeptide(L)'
;MDLMILFEHPSFESKVSSPTIILVTLLALVAGFYYKHKASKHAGKKLPPGSLGFPIVGESISLVRAQKRDKIDEWMWKRIDKFGPIFKTSIFGTKTVVLTGQAGN
;
A
#
# COMPACT_ATOMS: atom_id res chain seq x y z
N MET A 1 -28.21 -19.37 -46.33
CA MET A 1 -28.44 -19.83 -44.94
C MET A 1 -27.09 -19.85 -44.28
N ASP A 2 -26.54 -18.66 -44.10
CA ASP A 2 -25.13 -18.41 -43.79
C ASP A 2 -25.09 -17.25 -42.79
N LEU A 3 -25.72 -17.47 -41.62
CA LEU A 3 -25.83 -16.48 -40.56
C LEU A 3 -25.90 -17.08 -39.14
N MET A 4 -25.88 -18.40 -39.01
CA MET A 4 -25.92 -19.08 -37.70
C MET A 4 -24.53 -19.46 -37.15
N ILE A 5 -23.44 -19.29 -37.94
CA ILE A 5 -22.07 -19.67 -37.52
C ILE A 5 -21.28 -18.46 -36.94
N LEU A 6 -21.82 -17.23 -37.02
CA LEU A 6 -21.16 -16.04 -36.47
C LEU A 6 -21.40 -15.80 -34.96
N PHE A 7 -22.15 -16.69 -34.30
CA PHE A 7 -22.41 -16.61 -32.85
C PHE A 7 -21.77 -17.75 -32.06
N GLU A 8 -20.73 -18.39 -32.60
CA GLU A 8 -19.86 -19.29 -31.83
C GLU A 8 -18.86 -18.44 -31.04
N HIS A 9 -19.35 -17.73 -30.01
CA HIS A 9 -18.47 -17.03 -29.09
C HIS A 9 -17.62 -18.04 -28.31
N PRO A 10 -16.31 -17.76 -28.15
CA PRO A 10 -15.31 -18.76 -27.88
C PRO A 10 -15.51 -19.41 -26.50
N SER A 11 -15.12 -20.67 -26.44
CA SER A 11 -14.99 -21.63 -25.33
C SER A 11 -14.20 -21.18 -24.09
N PHE A 12 -14.15 -19.88 -23.82
CA PHE A 12 -13.44 -19.24 -22.71
C PHE A 12 -13.92 -19.72 -21.33
N GLU A 13 -15.18 -20.16 -21.23
CA GLU A 13 -15.79 -20.68 -20.00
C GLU A 13 -15.22 -22.04 -19.55
N SER A 14 -14.52 -22.79 -20.41
CA SER A 14 -14.26 -24.22 -20.17
C SER A 14 -12.96 -24.58 -19.42
N LYS A 15 -12.13 -23.61 -19.02
CA LYS A 15 -10.82 -23.91 -18.39
C LYS A 15 -10.40 -23.00 -17.25
N VAL A 16 -11.36 -22.33 -16.61
CA VAL A 16 -11.09 -21.56 -15.39
C VAL A 16 -11.19 -22.51 -14.19
N SER A 17 -10.05 -23.06 -13.77
CA SER A 17 -9.98 -23.95 -12.60
C SER A 17 -10.41 -23.20 -11.33
N SER A 18 -11.23 -23.80 -10.45
CA SER A 18 -11.68 -23.19 -9.18
C SER A 18 -10.60 -22.42 -8.39
N PRO A 19 -9.34 -22.91 -8.24
CA PRO A 19 -8.27 -22.14 -7.58
C PRO A 19 -7.92 -20.80 -8.27
N THR A 20 -8.06 -20.68 -9.60
CA THR A 20 -7.73 -19.44 -10.31
C THR A 20 -8.75 -18.34 -10.01
N ILE A 21 -10.03 -18.70 -9.91
CA ILE A 21 -11.10 -17.77 -9.51
C ILE A 21 -10.81 -17.23 -8.11
N ILE A 22 -10.53 -18.13 -7.15
CA ILE A 22 -10.22 -17.75 -5.76
C ILE A 22 -9.02 -16.80 -5.71
N LEU A 23 -7.95 -17.10 -6.46
CA LEU A 23 -6.75 -16.26 -6.50
C LEU A 23 -7.04 -14.86 -7.08
N VAL A 24 -7.75 -14.79 -8.21
CA VAL A 24 -8.11 -13.52 -8.85
C VAL A 24 -9.00 -12.68 -7.93
N THR A 25 -9.99 -13.30 -7.29
CA THR A 25 -10.85 -12.62 -6.31
C THR A 25 -10.05 -12.10 -5.13
N LEU A 26 -9.13 -12.89 -4.57
CA LEU A 26 -8.27 -12.46 -3.46
C LEU A 26 -7.36 -11.29 -3.86
N LEU A 27 -6.74 -11.34 -5.03
CA LEU A 27 -5.91 -10.25 -5.55
C LEU A 27 -6.72 -8.97 -5.77
N ALA A 28 -7.93 -9.08 -6.32
CA ALA A 28 -8.84 -7.95 -6.49
C ALA A 28 -9.23 -7.32 -5.14
N LEU A 29 -9.51 -8.14 -4.11
CA LEU A 29 -9.81 -7.66 -2.76
C LEU A 29 -8.61 -6.95 -2.13
N VAL A 30 -7.41 -7.53 -2.23
CA VAL A 30 -6.17 -6.92 -1.71
C VAL A 30 -5.87 -5.60 -2.42
N ALA A 31 -5.99 -5.58 -3.75
CA ALA A 31 -5.79 -4.38 -4.55
C ALA A 31 -6.84 -3.30 -4.20
N GLY A 32 -8.12 -3.66 -4.13
CA GLY A 32 -9.20 -2.75 -3.75
C GLY A 32 -9.01 -2.18 -2.35
N PHE A 33 -8.63 -3.02 -1.39
CA PHE A 33 -8.31 -2.60 -0.03
C PHE A 33 -7.11 -1.64 0.00
N TYR A 34 -6.04 -1.96 -0.73
CA TYR A 34 -4.87 -1.10 -0.86
C TYR A 34 -5.22 0.27 -1.46
N TYR A 35 -5.98 0.30 -2.57
CA TYR A 35 -6.40 1.56 -3.19
C TYR A 35 -7.32 2.37 -2.29
N LYS A 36 -8.25 1.73 -1.56
CA LYS A 36 -9.11 2.42 -0.58
C LYS A 36 -8.29 3.07 0.55
N HIS A 37 -7.30 2.35 1.09
CA HIS A 37 -6.44 2.88 2.14
C HIS A 37 -5.51 4.00 1.63
N LYS A 38 -5.02 3.90 0.39
CA LYS A 38 -4.23 4.95 -0.26
C LYS A 38 -5.09 6.17 -0.64
N ALA A 39 -6.35 5.95 -0.99
CA ALA A 39 -7.33 6.97 -1.35
C ALA A 39 -7.97 7.67 -0.15
N SER A 40 -7.56 7.36 1.08
CA SER A 40 -7.84 8.19 2.27
C SER A 40 -7.07 9.51 2.19
N LYS A 41 -7.33 10.28 1.13
CA LYS A 41 -7.04 11.69 1.02
C LYS A 41 -7.81 12.36 2.15
N HIS A 42 -7.08 13.00 3.04
CA HIS A 42 -7.63 13.81 4.11
C HIS A 42 -8.21 15.07 3.49
N ALA A 43 -9.35 14.92 2.83
CA ALA A 43 -10.17 16.03 2.35
C ALA A 43 -10.69 16.77 3.59
N GLY A 44 -9.95 17.79 4.04
CA GLY A 44 -10.40 18.75 5.06
C GLY A 44 -9.51 18.96 6.28
N LYS A 45 -8.49 18.11 6.55
CA LYS A 45 -7.54 18.34 7.67
C LYS A 45 -6.10 18.36 7.16
N LYS A 46 -5.38 19.45 7.43
CA LYS A 46 -3.93 19.58 7.16
C LYS A 46 -3.16 18.64 8.08
N LEU A 47 -3.07 17.37 7.72
CA LEU A 47 -2.15 16.46 8.40
C LEU A 47 -0.71 16.74 7.98
N PRO A 48 0.27 16.40 8.83
CA PRO A 48 1.66 16.36 8.42
C PRO A 48 1.85 15.53 7.12
N PRO A 49 2.83 15.91 6.29
CA PRO A 49 3.24 15.11 5.14
C PRO A 49 3.71 13.72 5.60
N GLY A 50 3.85 12.77 4.66
CA GLY A 50 4.32 11.42 4.99
C GLY A 50 3.44 10.30 4.48
N SER A 51 3.89 9.06 4.70
CA SER A 51 3.28 7.84 4.17
C SER A 51 2.92 6.89 5.31
N LEU A 52 1.68 6.40 5.35
CA LEU A 52 1.29 5.35 6.30
C LEU A 52 1.74 3.94 5.87
N GLY A 53 2.46 3.80 4.74
CA GLY A 53 3.01 2.52 4.28
C GLY A 53 1.95 1.52 3.82
N PHE A 54 2.26 0.23 3.96
CA PHE A 54 1.34 -0.85 3.63
C PHE A 54 0.14 -0.88 4.59
N PRO A 55 -1.03 -1.37 4.13
CA PRO A 55 -2.13 -1.65 5.04
C PRO A 55 -1.65 -2.57 6.19
N ILE A 56 -2.17 -2.32 7.40
CA ILE A 56 -1.92 -3.07 8.64
C ILE A 56 -0.51 -2.90 9.21
N VAL A 57 0.55 -3.17 8.46
CA VAL A 57 1.94 -3.17 8.99
C VAL A 57 2.66 -1.84 8.80
N GLY A 58 2.16 -0.94 7.96
CA GLY A 58 2.79 0.34 7.68
C GLY A 58 4.19 0.21 7.07
N GLU A 59 5.15 0.96 7.60
CA GLU A 59 6.55 0.95 7.17
C GLU A 59 7.44 0.01 8.00
N SER A 60 6.88 -0.73 8.96
CA SER A 60 7.59 -1.59 9.91
C SER A 60 8.60 -2.53 9.27
N ILE A 61 8.22 -3.19 8.16
CA ILE A 61 9.12 -4.13 7.49
C ILE A 61 10.37 -3.41 6.97
N SER A 62 10.22 -2.20 6.44
CA SER A 62 11.36 -1.39 5.98
C SER A 62 12.23 -0.91 7.13
N LEU A 63 11.62 -0.56 8.28
CA LEU A 63 12.34 -0.17 9.49
C LEU A 63 13.13 -1.34 10.08
N VAL A 64 12.49 -2.51 10.25
CA VAL A 64 13.14 -3.72 10.77
C VAL A 64 14.28 -4.18 9.84
N ARG A 65 14.10 -4.07 8.51
CA ARG A 65 15.19 -4.35 7.55
C ARG A 65 16.35 -3.38 7.71
N ALA A 66 16.08 -2.10 7.96
CA ALA A 66 17.10 -1.11 8.23
C ALA A 66 17.84 -1.41 9.55
N GLN A 67 17.10 -1.74 10.62
CA GLN A 67 17.67 -2.17 11.90
C GLN A 67 18.58 -3.39 11.76
N LYS A 68 18.14 -4.43 11.05
CA LYS A 68 18.96 -5.65 10.83
C LYS A 68 20.25 -5.39 10.05
N ARG A 69 20.33 -4.27 9.33
CA ARG A 69 21.50 -3.87 8.54
C ARG A 69 22.28 -2.73 9.17
N ASP A 70 21.92 -2.33 10.40
CA ASP A 70 22.47 -1.17 11.09
C ASP A 70 22.37 0.14 10.28
N LYS A 71 21.19 0.39 9.69
CA LYS A 71 20.90 1.50 8.76
C LYS A 71 19.64 2.29 9.17
N ILE A 72 19.30 2.33 10.46
CA ILE A 72 18.10 3.04 10.94
C ILE A 72 18.20 4.54 10.67
N ASP A 73 19.39 5.10 10.82
CA ASP A 73 19.74 6.48 10.50
C ASP A 73 19.44 6.79 9.02
N GLU A 74 19.93 5.98 8.08
CA GLU A 74 19.63 6.13 6.65
C GLU A 74 18.12 6.03 6.38
N TRP A 75 17.43 5.12 7.06
CA TRP A 75 15.99 4.97 6.93
C TRP A 75 15.26 6.25 7.36
N MET A 76 15.68 6.86 8.47
CA MET A 76 15.14 8.10 9.02
C MET A 76 15.44 9.30 8.12
N TRP A 77 16.69 9.49 7.72
CA TRP A 77 17.11 10.59 6.85
C TRP A 77 16.36 10.60 5.52
N LYS A 78 16.08 9.43 4.93
CA LYS A 78 15.24 9.32 3.73
C LYS A 78 13.81 9.83 3.92
N ARG A 79 13.25 9.76 5.13
CA ARG A 79 11.93 10.32 5.43
C ARG A 79 12.01 11.82 5.68
N ILE A 80 13.03 12.26 6.40
CA ILE A 80 13.28 13.69 6.67
C ILE A 80 13.50 14.44 5.35
N ASP A 81 14.35 13.93 4.46
CA ASP A 81 14.63 14.51 3.15
C ASP A 81 13.36 14.59 2.27
N LYS A 82 12.52 13.55 2.33
CA LYS A 82 11.32 13.45 1.51
C LYS A 82 10.12 14.24 2.04
N PHE A 83 9.95 14.31 3.36
CA PHE A 83 8.72 14.81 3.99
C PHE A 83 8.96 16.00 4.92
N GLY A 84 10.21 16.32 5.25
CA GLY A 84 10.58 17.36 6.20
C GLY A 84 10.70 16.86 7.65
N PRO A 85 10.99 17.77 8.59
CA PRO A 85 11.29 17.43 9.98
C PRO A 85 10.08 16.95 10.80
N ILE A 86 8.87 17.12 10.27
CA ILE A 86 7.60 16.68 10.85
C ILE A 86 6.88 15.85 9.80
N PHE A 87 6.73 14.54 10.05
CA PHE A 87 6.05 13.65 9.11
C PHE A 87 5.26 12.56 9.82
N LYS A 88 4.26 12.02 9.12
CA LYS A 88 3.48 10.85 9.58
C LYS A 88 4.02 9.56 8.96
N THR A 89 3.98 8.51 9.75
CA THR A 89 4.24 7.13 9.33
C THR A 89 3.32 6.16 10.06
N SER A 90 3.43 4.87 9.77
CA SER A 90 2.83 3.81 10.58
C SER A 90 3.88 2.77 10.91
N ILE A 91 4.11 2.54 12.20
CA ILE A 91 5.08 1.57 12.73
C ILE A 91 4.35 0.61 13.65
N PHE A 92 4.54 -0.68 13.42
CA PHE A 92 3.81 -1.82 13.98
C PHE A 92 2.28 -1.66 13.95
N GLY A 93 1.76 -1.04 12.89
CA GLY A 93 0.33 -0.78 12.68
C GLY A 93 -0.21 0.44 13.42
N THR A 94 0.62 1.11 14.23
CA THR A 94 0.26 2.35 14.89
C THR A 94 0.62 3.54 14.02
N LYS A 95 -0.38 4.40 13.73
CA LYS A 95 -0.17 5.67 13.04
C LYS A 95 0.60 6.62 13.97
N THR A 96 1.76 7.08 13.53
CA THR A 96 2.70 7.86 14.34
C THR A 96 3.05 9.16 13.63
N VAL A 97 3.16 10.25 14.38
CA VAL A 97 3.79 11.49 13.91
C VAL A 97 5.20 11.54 14.48
N VAL A 98 6.18 11.72 13.62
CA VAL A 98 7.60 11.86 13.96
C VAL A 98 7.95 13.34 13.92
N LEU A 99 8.59 13.79 15.00
CA LEU A 99 9.12 15.14 15.17
C LEU A 99 10.64 15.02 15.30
N THR A 100 11.38 15.84 14.56
CA THR A 100 12.86 15.82 14.56
C THR A 100 13.42 17.22 14.77
N GLY A 101 14.62 17.32 15.35
CA GLY A 101 15.29 18.58 15.63
C GLY A 101 14.51 19.48 16.59
N GLN A 102 14.46 20.79 16.31
CA GLN A 102 13.78 21.78 17.13
C GLN A 102 12.26 21.54 17.28
N ALA A 103 11.64 20.80 16.36
CA ALA A 103 10.21 20.50 16.42
C ALA A 103 9.84 19.51 17.54
N GLY A 104 10.82 18.83 18.13
CA GLY A 104 10.61 17.82 19.18
C GLY A 104 11.15 18.22 20.55
N ASN A 105 11.63 19.45 20.73
CA ASN A 105 12.19 19.96 21.98
C ASN A 105 11.22 20.88 22.72
#